data_AF-A0A522GYU0-F1
#
_entry.id   AF-A0A522GYU0-F1
#
_cell.length_a   1.000
_cell.length_b   1.000
_cell.length_c   1.000
_cell.angle_alpha   90.00
_cell.angle_beta   90.00
_cell.angle_gamma   90.00
#
_symmetry.space_group_name_H-M   'P 1'
#
loop_
_entity.id
_entity.type
_entity.pdbx_description
1 polymer ?
#
loop_
_entity_poly.entity_id
_entity_poly.type
_entity_poly.pdbx_seq_one_letter_code
_entity_poly.pdbx_strand_id
1 'polypeptide(L)' 'MSDRQSGTVKWFNDAKGFGFITPESGDDLFVHFRAIQG' A
#
# COMPACT_ATOMS: atom_id res chain seq x y z
N MET A 1 13.90 -3.92 13.84
CA MET A 1 13.02 -4.91 13.21
C MET A 1 12.04 -4.14 12.34
N SER A 2 11.87 -4.52 11.07
CA SER A 2 10.79 -3.95 10.24
C SER A 2 9.60 -4.87 10.41
N ASP A 3 8.56 -4.42 11.12
CA ASP A 3 7.32 -5.18 11.19
C ASP A 3 6.67 -5.16 9.80
N ARG A 4 6.47 -6.35 9.23
CA ARG A 4 5.78 -6.53 7.94
C ARG A 4 4.31 -6.75 8.22
N GLN A 5 3.47 -5.95 7.58
CA GLN A 5 2.02 -6.04 7.65
C GLN A 5 1.47 -6.40 6.28
N SER A 6 0.52 -7.33 6.24
CA SER A 6 -0.19 -7.73 5.03
C SER A 6 -1.50 -6.97 4.90
N GLY A 7 -1.94 -6.74 3.66
CA GLY A 7 -3.18 -6.06 3.35
C GLY A 7 -3.55 -6.19 1.89
N THR A 8 -4.77 -5.79 1.55
CA THR A 8 -5.29 -5.82 0.19
C THR A 8 -5.18 -4.44 -0.43
N VAL A 9 -4.72 -4.35 -1.68
CA VAL A 9 -4.75 -3.09 -2.43
C VAL A 9 -6.20 -2.68 -2.62
N LYS A 10 -6.59 -1.60 -1.94
CA LYS A 10 -7.94 -1.05 -2.03
C LYS A 10 -8.18 -0.44 -3.41
N TRP A 11 -7.22 0.35 -3.85
CA TRP A 11 -7.15 0.90 -5.18
C TRP A 11 -5.74 1.45 -5.43
N PHE A 12 -5.35 1.49 -6.71
CA PHE A 12 -4.10 2.09 -7.14
C PHE A 12 -4.32 2.79 -8.48
N ASN A 13 -3.66 3.94 -8.67
CA ASN A 13 -3.68 4.67 -9.93
C ASN A 13 -2.29 4.71 -10.52
N ASP A 14 -2.10 3.94 -11.58
CA ASP A 14 -0.82 3.82 -12.28
C ASP A 14 -0.36 5.12 -12.92
N ALA A 15 -1.30 5.92 -13.45
CA ALA A 15 -0.97 7.20 -14.10
C ALA A 15 -0.45 8.23 -13.09
N LYS A 16 -0.94 8.21 -11.84
CA LYS A 16 -0.48 9.10 -10.77
C LYS A 16 0.62 8.48 -9.89
N GLY A 17 0.78 7.15 -9.91
CA GLY A 17 1.81 6.42 -9.17
C GLY A 17 1.55 6.29 -7.67
N PHE A 18 0.30 6.34 -7.22
CA PHE A 18 -0.05 6.15 -5.81
C PHE A 18 -1.38 5.41 -5.61
N GLY A 19 -1.58 4.90 -4.40
CA GLY A 19 -2.81 4.23 -4.01
C GLY A 19 -2.90 4.02 -2.50
N PHE A 20 -3.83 3.15 -2.10
CA PHE A 20 -4.05 2.79 -0.71
C PHE A 20 -4.19 1.28 -0.54
N ILE A 21 -3.69 0.79 0.60
CA ILE A 21 -3.78 -0.61 1.03
C ILE A 21 -4.63 -0.64 2.30
N THR A 22 -5.64 -1.50 2.34
CA THR A 22 -6.40 -1.77 3.55
C THR A 22 -5.79 -2.99 4.25
N PRO A 23 -5.18 -2.82 5.43
CA PRO A 23 -4.69 -3.95 6.21
C PRO A 23 -5.84 -4.75 6.84
N GLU A 24 -5.54 -5.94 7.39
CA GLU A 24 -6.52 -6.76 8.12
C GLU A 24 -7.06 -6.06 9.38
N SER A 25 -6.28 -5.16 9.98
CA SER A 25 -6.70 -4.31 11.09
C SER A 25 -5.97 -2.96 11.03
N GLY A 26 -6.67 -1.90 11.42
CA GLY A 26 -6.16 -0.52 11.42
C GLY A 26 -6.68 0.32 10.25
N ASP A 27 -6.03 1.46 10.03
CA ASP A 27 -6.40 2.44 9.01
C ASP A 27 -5.78 2.13 7.65
N ASP A 28 -6.35 2.73 6.60
CA ASP A 28 -5.82 2.63 5.23
C ASP A 28 -4.41 3.21 5.14
N LEU A 29 -3.49 2.43 4.57
CA LEU A 29 -2.10 2.78 4.40
C LEU A 29 -1.88 3.38 3.01
N PHE A 30 -1.31 4.58 2.94
CA PHE A 30 -0.90 5.20 1.68
C PHE A 30 0.34 4.50 1.10
N VAL A 31 0.34 4.25 -0.21
CA VAL A 31 1.48 3.68 -0.94
C VAL A 31 1.82 4.50 -2.18
N HIS A 32 3.13 4.69 -2.41
CA HIS A 32 3.66 5.35 -3.59
C HIS A 32 4.54 4.38 -4.39
N PHE A 33 4.48 4.44 -5.73
CA PHE A 33 5.14 3.46 -6.62
C PHE A 33 6.64 3.28 -6.35
N ARG A 34 7.32 4.34 -5.88
CA ARG A 34 8.76 4.31 -5.52
C ARG A 34 9.09 3.31 -4.41
N ALA A 35 8.10 2.91 -3.61
CA ALA A 35 8.27 1.94 -2.53
C ALA A 35 7.97 0.50 -2.98
N ILE A 36 7.49 0.29 -4.21
CA ILE A 36 7.21 -1.05 -4.75
C ILE A 36 8.53 -1.65 -5.24
N GLN A 37 8.87 -2.82 -4.68
CA GLN A 37 10.02 -3.61 -5.10
C GLN A 37 9.50 -4.83 -5.85
N GLY A 38 10.01 -5.05 -7.07
CA GLY A 38 9.69 -6.20 -7.93
C GLY A 38 10.88 -7.13 -8.08
#